data_AF-A0A7C5V1A8-F1
#
_entry.id   AF-A0A7C5V1A8-F1
#
_cell.length_a   1.000
_cell.length_b   1.000
_cell.length_c   1.000
_cell.angle_alpha   90.00
_cell.angle_beta   90.00
_cell.angle_gamma   90.00
#
_symmetry.space_group_name_H-M   'P 1'
#
loop_
_entity.id
_entity.type
_entity.pdbx_description
1 polymer ?
#
loop_
_entity_poly.entity_id
_entity_poly.type
_entity_poly.pdbx_seq_one_letter_code
_entity_poly.pdbx_strand_id
1 'polypeptide(L)'
;MLGLIPLSDMGPDFFFCKGPHCIPDCAVLIGKFEIQRAPPPYGISIHGYSSMSARFPIPRRRAVGHQNSDICATMDSNVMKTSVHFALLLAFVLAAGAGASATWFHGKGKKRANQGPSATVTVESGLAGCKVDVDGEDAGETGPEGSLVIKDVEAGDHYVHVLCPGQRDTSYFISPTANQKVNVDARAAATNSNVAVTASINPAASEMELREMVSKAVQLRSSGQFKEAVELLRKATMLDPGNGDLHQELGITFLEFHDWESARVEMLEAIRREPDSVEAHSRLAYALEKLGDLDGALKQYRICTEMDPHDTSYRDHYVEVLGKLYAAKAEKKH
;
A
#
# COMPACT_ATOMS: atom_id res chain seq x y z
N MET A 1 -25.63 46.71 1.65
CA MET A 1 -25.05 47.17 2.93
C MET A 1 -26.04 46.78 4.02
N LEU A 2 -25.92 45.58 4.59
CA LEU A 2 -25.12 45.24 5.77
C LEU A 2 -25.57 45.99 7.04
N GLY A 3 -26.34 45.30 7.87
CA GLY A 3 -26.38 45.41 9.33
C GLY A 3 -25.76 44.13 9.93
N LEU A 4 -25.30 44.03 11.17
CA LEU A 4 -25.26 44.88 12.37
C LEU A 4 -24.11 44.33 13.27
N ILE A 5 -23.56 45.17 14.14
CA ILE A 5 -22.63 44.86 15.26
C ILE A 5 -23.21 45.58 16.52
N PRO A 6 -22.74 45.40 17.78
CA PRO A 6 -22.52 44.24 18.69
C PRO A 6 -23.28 44.41 20.05
N LEU A 7 -22.99 43.54 21.05
CA LEU A 7 -22.49 43.84 22.43
C LEU A 7 -22.57 42.52 23.25
N SER A 8 -21.49 41.76 23.46
CA SER A 8 -20.49 41.83 24.56
C SER A 8 -21.09 41.83 25.97
N ASP A 9 -20.83 40.78 26.78
CA ASP A 9 -20.08 40.95 28.04
C ASP A 9 -19.70 39.63 28.77
N MET A 10 -18.57 39.71 29.48
CA MET A 10 -18.07 38.88 30.62
C MET A 10 -17.21 37.61 30.37
N GLY A 11 -15.91 37.75 30.65
CA GLY A 11 -15.15 36.87 31.57
C GLY A 11 -14.58 37.74 32.72
N PRO A 12 -13.55 37.35 33.51
CA PRO A 12 -12.96 36.03 33.83
C PRO A 12 -12.83 35.81 35.38
N ASP A 13 -12.33 34.64 35.87
CA ASP A 13 -11.39 34.61 37.01
C ASP A 13 -10.72 33.25 37.31
N PHE A 14 -9.52 33.38 37.89
CA PHE A 14 -8.44 32.42 38.16
C PHE A 14 -8.68 31.42 39.31
N PHE A 15 -7.99 30.27 39.31
CA PHE A 15 -7.25 29.79 40.51
C PHE A 15 -6.08 28.86 40.17
N PHE A 16 -4.93 29.17 40.77
CA PHE A 16 -3.66 28.44 40.78
C PHE A 16 -3.68 27.31 41.82
N CYS A 17 -2.99 26.19 41.56
CA CYS A 17 -2.21 25.47 42.58
C CYS A 17 -0.99 24.76 41.99
N LYS A 18 0.18 25.02 42.59
CA LYS A 18 1.50 24.42 42.34
C LYS A 18 1.76 23.29 43.35
N GLY A 19 2.45 22.22 42.92
CA GLY A 19 3.39 21.45 43.76
C GLY A 19 2.90 20.17 44.45
N PRO A 20 3.81 19.27 44.89
CA PRO A 20 3.79 17.85 44.53
C PRO A 20 3.41 16.87 45.66
N HIS A 21 3.13 15.62 45.27
CA HIS A 21 2.81 14.42 46.06
C HIS A 21 1.36 14.30 46.56
N CYS A 22 0.62 13.37 45.96
CA CYS A 22 -0.18 12.33 46.63
C CYS A 22 -0.80 11.37 45.60
N ILE A 23 -0.26 10.15 45.55
CA ILE A 23 -0.92 8.87 45.16
C ILE A 23 -1.53 8.35 46.49
N PRO A 24 -2.68 7.65 46.59
CA PRO A 24 -3.27 6.62 45.72
C PRO A 24 -4.77 6.90 45.40
N ASP A 25 -5.51 6.23 44.52
CA ASP A 25 -5.77 4.80 44.39
C ASP A 25 -6.36 4.47 43.01
N CYS A 26 -6.06 3.26 42.55
CA CYS A 26 -6.60 2.62 41.37
C CYS A 26 -8.11 2.37 41.49
N ALA A 27 -8.88 2.78 40.47
CA ALA A 27 -10.16 2.15 40.14
C ALA A 27 -10.31 2.09 38.62
N VAL A 28 -9.86 0.96 38.09
CA VAL A 28 -10.00 0.51 36.71
C VAL A 28 -11.44 0.04 36.50
N LEU A 29 -12.20 0.75 35.66
CA LEU A 29 -13.48 0.26 35.11
C LEU A 29 -13.21 -0.39 33.76
N ILE A 30 -13.09 -1.72 33.76
CA ILE A 30 -13.07 -2.56 32.56
C ILE A 30 -14.52 -2.80 32.15
N GLY A 31 -14.99 -2.09 31.13
CA GLY A 31 -16.16 -2.48 30.36
C GLY A 31 -15.76 -3.53 29.32
N LYS A 32 -16.12 -4.80 29.54
CA LYS A 32 -16.03 -5.86 28.53
C LYS A 32 -17.11 -5.63 27.47
N PHE A 33 -16.70 -5.34 26.23
CA PHE A 33 -17.54 -5.47 25.04
C PHE A 33 -17.36 -6.90 24.49
N GLU A 34 -18.44 -7.66 24.45
CA GLU A 34 -18.48 -9.01 23.91
C GLU A 34 -18.96 -8.97 22.46
N ILE A 35 -18.14 -9.54 21.57
CA ILE A 35 -18.34 -9.60 20.12
C ILE A 35 -19.19 -10.83 19.81
N GLN A 36 -20.35 -10.65 19.15
CA GLN A 36 -21.05 -11.73 18.45
C GLN A 36 -20.88 -11.56 16.93
N ARG A 37 -20.45 -12.64 16.25
CA ARG A 37 -20.31 -12.73 14.79
C ARG A 37 -21.41 -13.62 14.16
N ALA A 38 -21.96 -13.09 13.06
CA ALA A 38 -22.45 -13.72 11.80
C ALA A 38 -23.78 -14.54 11.83
N PRO A 39 -24.45 -14.84 10.68
CA PRO A 39 -24.22 -14.50 9.25
C PRO A 39 -25.49 -13.90 8.52
N PRO A 40 -25.50 -13.68 7.17
CA PRO A 40 -26.52 -12.87 6.46
C PRO A 40 -27.65 -13.71 5.83
N PRO A 41 -28.65 -13.06 5.20
CA PRO A 41 -29.15 -13.63 3.94
C PRO A 41 -29.43 -12.59 2.83
N TYR A 42 -29.12 -13.02 1.61
CA TYR A 42 -29.62 -12.50 0.33
C TYR A 42 -31.13 -12.75 0.17
N GLY A 43 -31.83 -11.91 -0.60
CA GLY A 43 -33.21 -12.22 -1.02
C GLY A 43 -33.97 -11.09 -1.75
N ILE A 44 -33.79 -11.05 -3.07
CA ILE A 44 -34.71 -10.68 -4.16
C ILE A 44 -36.12 -10.18 -3.76
N SER A 45 -36.55 -9.05 -4.32
CA SER A 45 -37.96 -8.61 -4.31
C SER A 45 -38.53 -8.53 -5.73
N ILE A 46 -39.49 -9.40 -6.02
CA ILE A 46 -40.42 -9.35 -7.17
C ILE A 46 -41.86 -9.24 -6.65
N HIS A 47 -42.66 -8.54 -7.46
CA HIS A 47 -44.08 -8.16 -7.38
C HIS A 47 -45.08 -8.91 -6.46
N GLY A 48 -45.94 -8.11 -5.80
CA GLY A 48 -47.40 -8.12 -6.07
C GLY A 48 -48.34 -8.98 -5.20
N TYR A 49 -49.49 -8.37 -4.86
CA TYR A 49 -50.77 -8.90 -4.34
C TYR A 49 -51.07 -8.89 -2.82
N SER A 50 -51.84 -7.87 -2.45
CA SER A 50 -53.13 -7.86 -1.73
C SER A 50 -53.50 -8.89 -0.64
N SER A 51 -53.91 -8.29 0.49
CA SER A 51 -55.12 -8.57 1.30
C SER A 51 -55.03 -9.32 2.65
N MET A 52 -55.60 -8.62 3.66
CA MET A 52 -56.41 -9.08 4.80
C MET A 52 -55.77 -9.76 6.05
N SER A 53 -55.75 -8.94 7.12
CA SER A 53 -56.23 -9.19 8.49
C SER A 53 -55.89 -10.50 9.23
N ALA A 54 -55.25 -10.39 10.41
CA ALA A 54 -55.94 -10.38 11.72
C ALA A 54 -55.03 -10.81 12.91
N ARG A 55 -55.21 -10.07 14.02
CA ARG A 55 -55.10 -10.45 15.45
C ARG A 55 -53.77 -10.94 16.04
N PHE A 56 -53.18 -10.03 16.83
CA PHE A 56 -52.28 -10.30 17.95
C PHE A 56 -52.97 -11.05 19.11
N PRO A 57 -52.20 -11.87 19.85
CA PRO A 57 -52.25 -11.82 21.30
C PRO A 57 -50.84 -11.76 21.94
N ILE A 58 -50.75 -10.91 22.97
CA ILE A 58 -49.63 -10.79 23.92
C ILE A 58 -49.77 -11.88 24.99
N PRO A 59 -48.67 -12.49 25.46
CA PRO A 59 -48.61 -12.94 26.85
C PRO A 59 -47.44 -12.35 27.65
N ARG A 60 -47.73 -12.19 28.94
CA ARG A 60 -46.96 -11.51 30.00
C ARG A 60 -45.78 -12.34 30.52
N ARG A 61 -44.85 -11.59 31.14
CA ARG A 61 -43.68 -11.99 31.95
C ARG A 61 -43.90 -13.19 32.88
N ARG A 62 -42.83 -13.98 33.05
CA ARG A 62 -42.52 -14.70 34.30
C ARG A 62 -41.06 -14.47 34.66
N ALA A 63 -40.84 -13.93 35.86
CA ALA A 63 -39.55 -13.86 36.54
C ALA A 63 -39.33 -15.16 37.32
N VAL A 64 -38.12 -15.73 37.29
CA VAL A 64 -37.67 -16.75 38.26
C VAL A 64 -36.17 -16.60 38.51
N GLY A 65 -35.82 -16.32 39.76
CA GLY A 65 -34.82 -17.07 40.53
C GLY A 65 -33.33 -16.77 40.33
N HIS A 66 -32.80 -15.88 41.16
CA HIS A 66 -31.40 -15.93 41.61
C HIS A 66 -31.17 -17.13 42.52
N GLN A 67 -30.07 -17.87 42.34
CA GLN A 67 -29.37 -18.57 43.42
C GLN A 67 -27.86 -18.40 43.26
N ASN A 68 -27.25 -17.88 44.33
CA ASN A 68 -25.82 -17.87 44.57
C ASN A 68 -25.33 -19.30 44.86
N SER A 69 -24.12 -19.61 44.41
CA SER A 69 -23.28 -20.60 45.10
C SER A 69 -21.83 -20.11 45.08
N ASP A 70 -21.30 -20.07 46.29
CA ASP A 70 -20.01 -19.62 46.73
C ASP A 70 -18.90 -20.69 46.56
N ILE A 71 -17.67 -20.19 46.40
CA ILE A 71 -16.45 -20.60 47.15
C ILE A 71 -15.57 -21.78 46.67
N CYS A 72 -14.32 -21.38 46.42
CA CYS A 72 -13.01 -22.00 46.68
C CYS A 72 -12.48 -23.14 45.81
N ALA A 73 -11.45 -22.81 45.02
CA ALA A 73 -10.28 -23.67 44.82
C ALA A 73 -9.02 -22.91 45.24
N THR A 74 -8.27 -23.53 46.15
CA THR A 74 -7.03 -23.10 46.78
C THR A 74 -5.84 -23.16 45.81
N MET A 75 -5.05 -22.09 45.74
CA MET A 75 -3.71 -22.09 45.15
C MET A 75 -2.72 -22.66 46.16
N ASP A 76 -1.96 -23.67 45.75
CA ASP A 76 -0.81 -24.18 46.48
C ASP A 76 0.48 -23.63 45.87
N SER A 77 1.30 -23.05 46.73
CA SER A 77 2.60 -22.48 46.46
C SER A 77 3.64 -23.57 46.19
N ASN A 78 4.50 -23.41 45.19
CA ASN A 78 5.84 -23.95 45.29
C ASN A 78 6.91 -23.07 44.66
N VAL A 79 7.86 -22.76 45.52
CA VAL A 79 9.04 -21.93 45.38
C VAL A 79 10.20 -22.85 44.97
N MET A 80 10.99 -22.47 43.96
CA MET A 80 12.40 -22.88 43.93
C MET A 80 13.28 -21.85 43.24
N LYS A 81 14.29 -21.43 44.00
CA LYS A 81 15.35 -20.45 43.73
C LYS A 81 16.51 -21.08 42.96
N THR A 82 17.49 -20.21 42.64
CA THR A 82 18.92 -20.43 42.30
C THR A 82 19.23 -20.43 40.80
N SER A 83 20.28 -19.80 40.26
CA SER A 83 21.36 -18.98 40.82
C SER A 83 21.99 -18.15 39.67
N VAL A 84 22.39 -16.91 39.98
CA VAL A 84 23.14 -15.99 39.12
C VAL A 84 24.64 -16.28 39.28
N HIS A 85 25.39 -16.43 38.19
CA HIS A 85 26.86 -16.33 38.21
C HIS A 85 27.38 -15.33 37.18
N PHE A 86 28.02 -14.31 37.74
CA PHE A 86 28.91 -13.32 37.13
C PHE A 86 30.19 -13.99 36.61
N ALA A 87 30.66 -13.60 35.42
CA ALA A 87 32.08 -13.71 35.06
C ALA A 87 32.48 -12.53 34.16
N LEU A 88 33.17 -11.58 34.80
CA LEU A 88 33.90 -10.47 34.20
C LEU A 88 35.29 -11.01 33.79
N LEU A 89 35.75 -10.79 32.57
CA LEU A 89 37.17 -10.83 32.24
C LEU A 89 37.52 -9.73 31.22
N LEU A 90 38.17 -8.70 31.74
CA LEU A 90 38.92 -7.68 31.01
C LEU A 90 40.21 -8.31 30.47
N ALA A 91 40.55 -8.04 29.21
CA ALA A 91 41.93 -8.09 28.72
C ALA A 91 42.17 -6.92 27.75
N PHE A 92 42.99 -5.98 28.21
CA PHE A 92 43.64 -4.91 27.46
C PHE A 92 44.95 -5.47 26.87
N VAL A 93 45.22 -5.33 25.57
CA VAL A 93 46.56 -4.99 25.03
C VAL A 93 46.42 -4.26 23.69
N LEU A 94 47.16 -3.15 23.60
CA LEU A 94 47.33 -2.19 22.51
C LEU A 94 47.95 -2.78 21.24
N ALA A 95 47.50 -2.30 20.07
CA ALA A 95 48.34 -2.12 18.90
C ALA A 95 47.92 -0.85 18.13
N ALA A 96 48.84 0.10 18.06
CA ALA A 96 48.75 1.29 17.23
C ALA A 96 49.14 0.97 15.78
N GLY A 97 48.55 1.67 14.81
CA GLY A 97 49.19 1.89 13.52
C GLY A 97 48.26 1.88 12.30
N ALA A 98 48.44 2.92 11.47
CA ALA A 98 48.02 3.09 10.08
C ALA A 98 46.57 3.58 9.85
N GLY A 99 46.50 4.82 9.35
CA GLY A 99 45.29 5.46 8.91
C GLY A 99 44.72 4.88 7.62
N ALA A 100 43.42 5.06 7.46
CA ALA A 100 42.74 4.97 6.19
C ALA A 100 41.60 5.99 6.19
N SER A 101 41.62 6.85 5.17
CA SER A 101 40.58 7.82 4.87
C SER A 101 39.24 7.12 4.74
N ALA A 102 38.25 7.52 5.53
CA ALA A 102 36.91 6.97 5.50
C ALA A 102 36.17 7.52 4.27
N THR A 103 36.35 6.89 3.11
CA THR A 103 35.40 7.06 2.01
C THR A 103 34.14 6.28 2.34
N TRP A 104 33.06 7.04 2.53
CA TRP A 104 31.70 6.55 2.75
C TRP A 104 31.23 5.77 1.50
N PHE A 105 31.54 4.48 1.45
CA PHE A 105 30.91 3.57 0.50
C PHE A 105 29.47 3.35 0.97
N HIS A 106 28.53 3.98 0.24
CA HIS A 106 27.13 3.58 0.26
C HIS A 106 27.05 2.14 -0.26
N GLY A 107 27.14 1.17 0.65
CA GLY A 107 26.83 -0.22 0.36
C GLY A 107 25.34 -0.33 0.06
N LYS A 108 24.96 -0.28 -1.23
CA LYS A 108 23.67 -0.81 -1.69
C LYS A 108 23.63 -2.26 -1.22
N GLY A 109 22.79 -2.55 -0.23
CA GLY A 109 22.51 -3.92 0.20
C GLY A 109 22.01 -4.68 -1.02
N LYS A 110 22.79 -5.66 -1.49
CA LYS A 110 22.35 -6.58 -2.54
C LYS A 110 21.12 -7.32 -2.02
N LYS A 111 19.92 -6.92 -2.47
CA LYS A 111 18.76 -7.83 -2.46
C LYS A 111 19.24 -9.11 -3.15
N ARG A 112 19.05 -10.26 -2.49
CA ARG A 112 19.39 -11.57 -3.05
C ARG A 112 18.75 -11.64 -4.43
N ALA A 113 19.57 -11.72 -5.48
CA ALA A 113 19.11 -11.98 -6.83
C ALA A 113 18.34 -13.31 -6.80
N ASN A 114 17.02 -13.22 -6.89
CA ASN A 114 16.23 -14.34 -7.32
C ASN A 114 16.59 -14.48 -8.80
N GLN A 115 17.44 -15.45 -9.15
CA GLN A 115 17.83 -15.73 -10.54
C GLN A 115 16.66 -16.42 -11.25
N GLY A 116 15.52 -15.74 -11.29
CA GLY A 116 14.41 -16.11 -12.15
C GLY A 116 14.80 -15.90 -13.62
N PRO A 117 14.03 -16.47 -14.56
CA PRO A 117 14.23 -16.19 -15.96
C PRO A 117 14.14 -14.68 -16.21
N SER A 118 15.21 -14.10 -16.75
CA SER A 118 15.29 -12.65 -16.98
C SER A 118 15.37 -12.31 -18.46
N ALA A 119 14.96 -11.10 -18.81
CA ALA A 119 15.00 -10.53 -20.13
C ALA A 119 16.08 -9.44 -20.21
N THR A 120 16.42 -9.05 -21.44
CA THR A 120 17.26 -7.87 -21.70
C THR A 120 16.39 -6.83 -22.39
N VAL A 121 16.36 -5.61 -21.84
CA VAL A 121 15.64 -4.49 -22.43
C VAL A 121 16.68 -3.47 -22.91
N THR A 122 16.59 -3.10 -24.18
CA THR A 122 17.37 -1.99 -24.74
C THR A 122 16.46 -0.79 -24.89
N VAL A 123 16.89 0.36 -24.39
CA VAL A 123 16.20 1.64 -24.57
C VAL A 123 17.00 2.48 -25.54
N GLU A 124 16.38 2.85 -26.65
CA GLU A 124 16.95 3.68 -27.70
C GLU A 124 16.27 5.06 -27.67
N SER A 125 16.90 6.04 -27.02
CA SER A 125 16.38 7.43 -26.97
C SER A 125 16.96 8.31 -28.08
N GLY A 126 18.13 7.95 -28.62
CA GLY A 126 18.89 8.79 -29.54
C GLY A 126 19.47 10.06 -28.90
N LEU A 127 19.36 10.22 -27.58
CA LEU A 127 19.90 11.34 -26.81
C LEU A 127 20.69 10.83 -25.61
N ALA A 128 21.84 11.43 -25.36
CA ALA A 128 22.65 11.10 -24.20
C ALA A 128 22.05 11.71 -22.91
N GLY A 129 22.22 10.99 -21.79
CA GLY A 129 21.83 11.49 -20.46
C GLY A 129 20.32 11.45 -20.18
N CYS A 130 19.56 10.64 -20.90
CA CYS A 130 18.17 10.36 -20.55
C CYS A 130 18.14 9.39 -19.37
N LYS A 131 17.48 9.77 -18.28
CA LYS A 131 17.25 8.89 -17.14
C LYS A 131 16.23 7.84 -17.50
N VAL A 132 16.49 6.60 -17.10
CA VAL A 132 15.61 5.48 -17.35
C VAL A 132 15.33 4.78 -16.03
N ASP A 133 14.06 4.56 -15.73
CA ASP A 133 13.63 3.70 -14.63
C ASP A 133 12.68 2.61 -15.12
N VAL A 134 12.73 1.46 -14.44
CA VAL A 134 11.83 0.33 -14.68
C VAL A 134 11.06 0.11 -13.39
N ASP A 135 9.73 0.24 -13.45
CA ASP A 135 8.84 0.16 -12.28
C ASP A 135 9.30 1.04 -11.10
N GLY A 136 9.76 2.27 -11.38
CA GLY A 136 10.23 3.19 -10.35
C GLY A 136 11.61 2.89 -9.77
N GLU A 137 12.29 1.83 -10.23
CA GLU A 137 13.68 1.55 -9.89
C GLU A 137 14.63 2.15 -10.94
N ASP A 138 15.59 2.97 -10.49
CA ASP A 138 16.60 3.60 -11.35
C ASP A 138 17.45 2.55 -12.09
N ALA A 139 17.31 2.50 -13.41
CA ALA A 139 18.03 1.61 -14.31
C ALA A 139 19.28 2.26 -14.93
N GLY A 140 19.48 3.57 -14.74
CA GLY A 140 20.63 4.33 -15.21
C GLY A 140 20.29 5.39 -16.26
N GLU A 141 21.32 5.83 -16.99
CA GLU A 141 21.21 6.88 -18.00
C GLU A 141 21.71 6.40 -19.36
N THR A 142 21.09 6.89 -20.44
CA THR A 142 21.52 6.59 -21.81
C THR A 142 22.92 7.13 -22.08
N GLY A 143 23.75 6.32 -22.74
CA GLY A 143 25.12 6.68 -23.08
C GLY A 143 25.22 7.74 -24.19
N PRO A 144 26.43 8.08 -24.65
CA PRO A 144 26.66 9.07 -25.70
C PRO A 144 25.89 8.83 -27.01
N GLU A 145 25.69 7.55 -27.36
CA GLU A 145 24.92 7.12 -28.54
C GLU A 145 23.39 7.14 -28.32
N GLY A 146 22.95 7.55 -27.13
CA GLY A 146 21.53 7.60 -26.76
C GLY A 146 20.89 6.24 -26.50
N SER A 147 21.68 5.22 -26.18
CA SER A 147 21.23 3.86 -25.89
C SER A 147 21.58 3.44 -24.46
N LEU A 148 20.71 2.64 -23.85
CA LEU A 148 20.91 1.97 -22.55
C LEU A 148 20.49 0.51 -22.66
N VAL A 149 21.34 -0.41 -22.18
CA VAL A 149 21.01 -1.84 -22.09
C VAL A 149 20.79 -2.22 -20.63
N ILE A 150 19.56 -2.59 -20.31
CA ILE A 150 19.13 -3.05 -19.00
C ILE A 150 19.11 -4.57 -19.03
N LYS A 151 19.91 -5.18 -18.15
CA LYS A 151 19.99 -6.63 -17.99
C LYS A 151 19.14 -7.05 -16.79
N ASP A 152 18.78 -8.31 -16.78
CA ASP A 152 18.11 -8.95 -15.66
C ASP A 152 16.72 -8.38 -15.33
N VAL A 153 15.99 -7.91 -16.35
CA VAL A 153 14.58 -7.50 -16.19
C VAL A 153 13.73 -8.73 -15.96
N GLU A 154 12.84 -8.70 -14.96
CA GLU A 154 11.94 -9.82 -14.67
C GLU A 154 11.04 -10.12 -15.88
N ALA A 155 10.51 -11.35 -15.98
CA ALA A 155 9.50 -11.66 -16.98
C ALA A 155 8.13 -11.26 -16.42
N GLY A 156 7.31 -10.59 -17.22
CA GLY A 156 6.04 -10.03 -16.75
C GLY A 156 5.83 -8.62 -17.26
N ASP A 157 4.80 -7.96 -16.75
CA ASP A 157 4.42 -6.60 -17.10
C ASP A 157 5.36 -5.59 -16.43
N HIS A 158 5.85 -4.61 -17.18
CA HIS A 158 6.71 -3.53 -16.68
C HIS A 158 6.41 -2.21 -17.39
N TYR A 159 6.60 -1.10 -16.67
CA TYR A 159 6.70 0.21 -17.28
C TYR A 159 8.15 0.70 -17.29
N VAL A 160 8.62 1.05 -18.49
CA VAL A 160 9.90 1.72 -18.69
C VAL A 160 9.64 3.20 -18.87
N HIS A 161 10.16 4.01 -17.96
CA HIS A 161 10.06 5.47 -18.06
C HIS A 161 11.37 6.03 -18.58
N VAL A 162 11.26 6.99 -19.49
CA VAL A 162 12.41 7.65 -20.11
C VAL A 162 12.26 9.15 -19.97
N LEU A 163 13.12 9.74 -19.17
CA LEU A 163 13.18 11.18 -18.93
C LEU A 163 14.43 11.76 -19.58
N CYS A 164 14.26 12.34 -20.77
CA CYS A 164 15.32 13.03 -21.48
C CYS A 164 15.40 14.52 -21.12
N PRO A 165 16.62 15.11 -21.02
CA PRO A 165 16.78 16.54 -20.79
C PRO A 165 16.04 17.39 -21.84
N GLY A 166 15.16 18.28 -21.37
CA GLY A 166 14.39 19.17 -22.26
C GLY A 166 13.22 18.50 -22.99
N GLN A 167 12.89 17.25 -22.65
CA GLN A 167 11.73 16.53 -23.20
C GLN A 167 10.71 16.22 -22.11
N ARG A 168 9.51 15.83 -22.55
CA ARG A 168 8.49 15.30 -21.64
C ARG A 168 8.87 13.90 -21.20
N ASP A 169 8.46 13.54 -19.99
CA ASP A 169 8.50 12.17 -19.50
C ASP A 169 7.65 11.27 -20.40
N THR A 170 8.21 10.12 -20.80
CA THR A 170 7.50 9.10 -21.58
C THR A 170 7.55 7.75 -20.91
N SER A 171 6.41 7.06 -20.93
CA SER A 171 6.26 5.72 -20.35
C SER A 171 6.01 4.70 -21.47
N TYR A 172 6.63 3.53 -21.37
CA TYR A 172 6.49 2.42 -22.31
C TYR A 172 6.11 1.15 -21.55
N PHE A 173 4.97 0.58 -21.88
CA PHE A 173 4.54 -0.71 -21.35
C PHE A 173 5.19 -1.85 -22.12
N ILE A 174 5.81 -2.80 -21.41
CA ILE A 174 6.41 -4.01 -21.99
C ILE A 174 5.97 -5.23 -21.18
N SER A 175 5.84 -6.38 -21.84
CA SER A 175 5.59 -7.67 -21.18
C SER A 175 6.62 -8.72 -21.63
N PRO A 176 7.92 -8.55 -21.32
CA PRO A 176 8.97 -9.48 -21.71
C PRO A 176 8.73 -10.90 -21.17
N THR A 177 9.11 -11.88 -21.99
CA THR A 177 9.24 -13.29 -21.60
C THR A 177 10.68 -13.63 -21.24
N ALA A 178 10.87 -14.76 -20.55
CA ALA A 178 12.16 -15.33 -20.20
C ALA A 178 13.16 -15.34 -21.38
N ASN A 179 14.35 -14.77 -21.19
CA ASN A 179 15.42 -14.69 -22.20
C ASN A 179 15.08 -13.87 -23.46
N GLN A 180 13.97 -13.12 -23.45
CA GLN A 180 13.62 -12.23 -24.55
C GLN A 180 14.53 -11.00 -24.57
N LYS A 181 14.81 -10.50 -25.77
CA LYS A 181 15.38 -9.17 -25.99
C LYS A 181 14.27 -8.26 -26.46
N VAL A 182 13.96 -7.23 -25.67
CA VAL A 182 12.95 -6.21 -26.00
C VAL A 182 13.67 -4.92 -26.34
N ASN A 183 13.21 -4.22 -27.37
CA ASN A 183 13.72 -2.91 -27.75
C ASN A 183 12.61 -1.87 -27.56
N VAL A 184 12.89 -0.85 -26.74
CA VAL A 184 12.04 0.31 -26.50
C VAL A 184 12.60 1.47 -27.32
N ASP A 185 11.90 1.83 -28.39
CA ASP A 185 12.25 2.99 -29.21
C ASP A 185 11.63 4.26 -28.61
N ALA A 186 12.45 5.01 -27.87
CA ALA A 186 12.10 6.27 -27.25
C ALA A 186 12.45 7.50 -28.11
N ARG A 187 12.94 7.31 -29.35
CA ARG A 187 13.32 8.43 -30.24
C ARG A 187 12.12 9.27 -30.66
N ALA A 188 10.94 8.67 -30.76
CA ALA A 188 9.70 9.35 -31.15
C ALA A 188 9.21 10.37 -30.09
N ALA A 189 9.63 10.22 -28.82
CA ALA A 189 9.36 11.20 -27.77
C ALA A 189 10.01 12.56 -28.09
N ALA A 190 11.16 12.54 -28.79
CA ALA A 190 11.89 13.73 -29.22
C ALA A 190 11.20 14.49 -30.37
N THR A 191 10.46 13.79 -31.22
CA THR A 191 9.85 14.37 -32.44
C THR A 191 8.40 14.81 -32.23
N ASN A 192 7.74 14.30 -31.19
CA ASN A 192 6.30 14.51 -30.99
C ASN A 192 6.01 15.58 -29.95
N SER A 193 6.42 16.81 -30.25
CA SER A 193 5.71 17.97 -29.69
C SER A 193 4.28 18.11 -30.26
N ASN A 194 3.93 17.36 -31.32
CA ASN A 194 2.66 17.47 -32.05
C ASN A 194 2.19 16.18 -32.77
N VAL A 195 2.26 15.00 -32.16
CA VAL A 195 1.61 13.81 -32.75
C VAL A 195 0.66 13.16 -31.74
N ALA A 196 -0.61 13.15 -32.17
CA ALA A 196 -1.78 12.46 -31.62
C ALA A 196 -2.49 13.07 -30.40
N VAL A 197 -2.84 14.35 -30.47
CA VAL A 197 -4.21 14.77 -30.11
C VAL A 197 -4.92 15.18 -31.39
N THR A 198 -5.02 14.24 -32.33
CA THR A 198 -5.81 14.40 -33.57
C THR A 198 -6.55 13.10 -33.85
N ALA A 199 -7.29 12.62 -32.85
CA ALA A 199 -8.56 12.01 -33.13
C ALA A 199 -9.60 13.06 -32.76
N SER A 200 -10.46 13.41 -33.71
CA SER A 200 -11.67 14.19 -33.51
C SER A 200 -12.56 13.43 -32.52
N ILE A 201 -12.31 13.60 -31.23
CA ILE A 201 -13.08 12.98 -30.17
C ILE A 201 -13.93 14.10 -29.58
N ASN A 202 -15.25 13.97 -29.68
CA ASN A 202 -16.14 14.73 -28.81
C ASN A 202 -15.74 14.35 -27.37
N PRO A 203 -15.15 15.26 -26.56
CA PRO A 203 -14.58 14.91 -25.26
C PRO A 203 -15.60 14.22 -24.34
N ALA A 204 -16.88 14.58 -24.48
CA ALA A 204 -17.98 13.97 -23.75
C ALA A 204 -18.28 12.52 -24.19
N ALA A 205 -18.05 12.18 -25.46
CA ALA A 205 -18.23 10.82 -25.97
C ALA A 205 -17.13 9.87 -25.47
N SER A 206 -15.86 10.31 -25.46
CA SER A 206 -14.76 9.55 -24.85
C SER A 206 -14.91 9.39 -23.36
N GLU A 207 -15.41 10.42 -22.66
CA GLU A 207 -15.62 10.34 -21.22
C GLU A 207 -16.73 9.33 -20.87
N MET A 208 -17.82 9.32 -21.63
CA MET A 208 -18.89 8.33 -21.46
C MET A 208 -18.40 6.91 -21.79
N GLU A 209 -17.65 6.74 -22.87
CA GLU A 209 -17.06 5.46 -23.25
C GLU A 209 -16.11 4.95 -22.16
N LEU A 210 -15.22 5.82 -21.65
CA LEU A 210 -14.30 5.50 -20.57
C LEU A 210 -15.03 5.03 -19.31
N ARG A 211 -16.05 5.79 -18.87
CA ARG A 211 -16.87 5.43 -17.72
C ARG A 211 -17.58 4.09 -17.90
N GLU A 212 -18.10 3.82 -19.11
CA GLU A 212 -18.73 2.53 -19.42
C GLU A 212 -17.73 1.38 -19.33
N MET A 213 -16.53 1.54 -19.90
CA MET A 213 -15.47 0.54 -19.83
C MET A 213 -15.03 0.24 -18.41
N VAL A 214 -14.79 1.28 -17.59
CA VAL A 214 -14.41 1.10 -16.18
C VAL A 214 -15.52 0.41 -15.41
N SER A 215 -16.77 0.87 -15.54
CA SER A 215 -17.93 0.24 -14.88
C SER A 215 -18.07 -1.24 -15.24
N LYS A 216 -17.93 -1.58 -16.52
CA LYS A 216 -18.01 -2.97 -16.98
C LYS A 216 -16.81 -3.80 -16.47
N ALA A 217 -15.61 -3.23 -16.42
CA ALA A 217 -14.44 -3.92 -15.89
C ALA A 217 -14.61 -4.26 -14.41
N VAL A 218 -15.15 -3.33 -13.61
CA VAL A 218 -15.48 -3.58 -12.19
C VAL A 218 -16.52 -4.70 -12.04
N GLN A 219 -17.53 -4.75 -12.90
CA GLN A 219 -18.51 -5.85 -12.90
C GLN A 219 -17.87 -7.20 -13.24
N LEU A 220 -17.01 -7.24 -14.27
CA LEU A 220 -16.26 -8.44 -14.67
C LEU A 220 -15.36 -8.92 -13.51
N ARG A 221 -14.61 -8.01 -12.88
CA ARG A 221 -13.79 -8.28 -11.69
C ARG A 221 -14.63 -8.89 -10.57
N SER A 222 -15.77 -8.27 -10.22
CA SER A 222 -16.66 -8.78 -9.17
C SER A 222 -17.26 -10.16 -9.48
N SER A 223 -17.29 -10.54 -10.76
CA SER A 223 -17.75 -11.85 -11.24
C SER A 223 -16.61 -12.87 -11.36
N GLY A 224 -15.37 -12.51 -10.96
CA GLY A 224 -14.18 -13.35 -11.08
C GLY A 224 -13.59 -13.45 -12.49
N GLN A 225 -14.08 -12.65 -13.43
CA GLN A 225 -13.61 -12.58 -14.83
C GLN A 225 -12.45 -11.59 -14.94
N PHE A 226 -11.35 -11.91 -14.27
CA PHE A 226 -10.22 -10.99 -14.09
C PHE A 226 -9.49 -10.66 -15.39
N LYS A 227 -9.33 -11.63 -16.31
CA LYS A 227 -8.63 -11.40 -17.58
C LYS A 227 -9.38 -10.41 -18.46
N GLU A 228 -10.69 -10.59 -18.58
CA GLU A 228 -11.57 -9.71 -19.35
C GLU A 228 -11.63 -8.31 -18.73
N ALA A 229 -11.62 -8.20 -17.40
CA ALA A 229 -11.53 -6.93 -16.71
C ALA A 229 -10.21 -6.20 -17.02
N VAL A 230 -9.07 -6.90 -16.95
CA VAL A 230 -7.75 -6.36 -17.30
C VAL A 230 -7.69 -5.89 -18.75
N GLU A 231 -8.17 -6.70 -19.71
CA GLU A 231 -8.18 -6.31 -21.12
C GLU A 231 -9.00 -5.03 -21.36
N LEU A 232 -10.12 -4.88 -20.66
CA LEU A 232 -10.97 -3.70 -20.80
C LEU A 232 -10.33 -2.46 -20.16
N LEU A 233 -9.71 -2.60 -19.00
CA LEU A 233 -9.00 -1.51 -18.34
C LEU A 233 -7.73 -1.11 -19.12
N ARG A 234 -7.00 -2.04 -19.74
CA ARG A 234 -5.89 -1.72 -20.65
C ARG A 234 -6.37 -0.85 -21.82
N LYS A 235 -7.54 -1.14 -22.40
CA LYS A 235 -8.14 -0.26 -23.42
C LYS A 235 -8.51 1.11 -22.87
N ALA A 236 -9.03 1.17 -21.64
CA ALA A 236 -9.31 2.43 -20.96
C ALA A 236 -8.03 3.28 -20.79
N THR A 237 -6.90 2.68 -20.38
CA THR A 237 -5.61 3.41 -20.26
C THR A 237 -5.11 3.98 -21.59
N MET A 238 -5.50 3.39 -22.72
CA MET A 238 -5.15 3.96 -24.03
C MET A 238 -5.98 5.20 -24.39
N LEU A 239 -7.19 5.35 -23.83
CA LEU A 239 -8.05 6.51 -24.07
C LEU A 239 -7.71 7.68 -23.17
N ASP A 240 -7.26 7.40 -21.95
CA ASP A 240 -6.79 8.41 -21.02
C ASP A 240 -5.48 7.97 -20.34
N PRO A 241 -4.32 8.08 -21.03
CA PRO A 241 -3.03 7.62 -20.53
C PRO A 241 -2.50 8.40 -19.31
N GLY A 242 -3.12 9.53 -18.97
CA GLY A 242 -2.72 10.36 -17.84
C GLY A 242 -3.45 10.04 -16.54
N ASN A 243 -4.42 9.12 -16.56
CA ASN A 243 -5.36 8.89 -15.47
C ASN A 243 -4.86 7.81 -14.50
N GLY A 244 -4.51 8.22 -13.28
CA GLY A 244 -3.98 7.34 -12.25
C GLY A 244 -5.01 6.33 -11.75
N ASP A 245 -6.29 6.70 -11.70
CA ASP A 245 -7.40 5.83 -11.28
C ASP A 245 -7.50 4.57 -12.16
N LEU A 246 -7.18 4.66 -13.45
CA LEU A 246 -7.23 3.48 -14.35
C LEU A 246 -6.16 2.45 -14.00
N HIS A 247 -4.96 2.91 -13.65
CA HIS A 247 -3.89 2.05 -13.13
C HIS A 247 -4.25 1.51 -11.74
N GLN A 248 -4.90 2.31 -10.91
CA GLN A 248 -5.42 1.84 -9.62
C GLN A 248 -6.45 0.71 -9.82
N GLU A 249 -7.40 0.85 -10.75
CA GLU A 249 -8.38 -0.20 -11.06
C GLU A 249 -7.71 -1.47 -11.63
N LEU A 250 -6.68 -1.34 -12.47
CA LEU A 250 -5.89 -2.48 -12.93
C LEU A 250 -5.21 -3.19 -11.75
N GLY A 251 -4.51 -2.43 -10.90
CA GLY A 251 -3.83 -3.01 -9.76
C GLY A 251 -4.78 -3.64 -8.74
N ILE A 252 -5.97 -3.07 -8.49
CA ILE A 252 -7.01 -3.70 -7.66
C ILE A 252 -7.44 -5.04 -8.28
N THR A 253 -7.65 -5.07 -9.59
CA THR A 253 -8.01 -6.29 -10.32
C THR A 253 -6.95 -7.38 -10.17
N PHE A 254 -5.67 -7.02 -10.25
CA PHE A 254 -4.57 -7.95 -10.02
C PHE A 254 -4.45 -8.39 -8.57
N LEU A 255 -4.68 -7.51 -7.58
CA LEU A 255 -4.71 -7.87 -6.16
C LEU A 255 -5.80 -8.91 -5.85
N GLU A 256 -7.00 -8.73 -6.41
CA GLU A 256 -8.10 -9.69 -6.26
C GLU A 256 -7.83 -11.01 -6.98
N PHE A 257 -7.09 -10.98 -8.09
CA PHE A 257 -6.62 -12.17 -8.79
C PHE A 257 -5.39 -12.83 -8.14
N HIS A 258 -4.82 -12.22 -7.10
CA HIS A 258 -3.59 -12.64 -6.42
C HIS A 258 -2.33 -12.62 -7.30
N ASP A 259 -2.34 -11.81 -8.35
CA ASP A 259 -1.16 -11.49 -9.15
C ASP A 259 -0.45 -10.26 -8.56
N TRP A 260 0.37 -10.50 -7.55
CA TRP A 260 1.00 -9.44 -6.77
C TRP A 260 2.08 -8.68 -7.56
N GLU A 261 2.73 -9.33 -8.53
CA GLU A 261 3.77 -8.71 -9.37
C GLU A 261 3.15 -7.68 -10.31
N SER A 262 2.09 -8.06 -11.04
CA SER A 262 1.35 -7.12 -11.90
C SER A 262 0.67 -6.02 -11.08
N ALA A 263 0.14 -6.34 -9.90
CA ALA A 263 -0.44 -5.34 -9.00
C ALA A 263 0.59 -4.29 -8.54
N ARG A 264 1.82 -4.71 -8.21
CA ARG A 264 2.93 -3.81 -7.84
C ARG A 264 3.18 -2.79 -8.97
N VAL A 265 3.30 -3.28 -10.20
CA VAL A 265 3.61 -2.48 -11.40
C VAL A 265 2.54 -1.41 -11.64
N GLU A 266 1.26 -1.80 -11.62
CA GLU A 266 0.16 -0.86 -11.85
C GLU A 266 -0.01 0.15 -10.70
N MET A 267 0.21 -0.26 -9.45
CA MET A 267 0.14 0.67 -8.31
C MET A 267 1.28 1.68 -8.32
N LEU A 268 2.48 1.30 -8.78
CA LEU A 268 3.59 2.23 -8.99
C LEU A 268 3.25 3.25 -10.07
N GLU A 269 2.61 2.82 -11.16
CA GLU A 269 2.19 3.76 -12.21
C GLU A 269 1.06 4.67 -11.73
N ALA A 270 0.10 4.16 -10.97
CA ALA A 270 -0.93 4.97 -10.32
C ALA A 270 -0.31 6.07 -9.44
N ILE A 271 0.70 5.74 -8.60
CA ILE A 271 1.42 6.70 -7.75
C ILE A 271 2.22 7.71 -8.59
N ARG A 272 2.80 7.30 -9.72
CA ARG A 272 3.51 8.24 -10.61
C ARG A 272 2.56 9.29 -11.18
N ARG A 273 1.33 8.90 -11.53
CA ARG A 273 0.29 9.82 -12.03
C ARG A 273 -0.30 10.67 -10.92
N GLU A 274 -0.55 10.06 -9.77
CA GLU A 274 -1.22 10.67 -8.62
C GLU A 274 -0.42 10.37 -7.33
N PRO A 275 0.64 11.15 -7.05
CA PRO A 275 1.53 10.90 -5.92
C PRO A 275 0.86 11.03 -4.55
N ASP A 276 -0.28 11.71 -4.48
CA ASP A 276 -1.01 11.95 -3.24
C ASP A 276 -2.13 10.92 -2.98
N SER A 277 -2.20 9.84 -3.77
CA SER A 277 -3.16 8.75 -3.55
C SER A 277 -2.73 7.84 -2.39
N VAL A 278 -3.30 8.09 -1.20
CA VAL A 278 -3.12 7.22 -0.02
C VAL A 278 -3.54 5.78 -0.32
N GLU A 279 -4.60 5.61 -1.11
CA GLU A 279 -5.10 4.30 -1.51
C GLU A 279 -4.07 3.54 -2.34
N ALA A 280 -3.48 4.16 -3.38
CA ALA A 280 -2.45 3.53 -4.20
C ALA A 280 -1.20 3.16 -3.38
N HIS A 281 -0.76 4.02 -2.47
CA HIS A 281 0.32 3.71 -1.52
C HIS A 281 0.00 2.50 -0.64
N SER A 282 -1.22 2.44 -0.08
CA SER A 282 -1.62 1.34 0.81
C SER A 282 -1.74 -0.01 0.06
N ARG A 283 -2.23 0.03 -1.19
CA ARG A 283 -2.37 -1.14 -2.06
C ARG A 283 -1.02 -1.63 -2.56
N LEU A 284 -0.09 -0.72 -2.88
CA LEU A 284 1.30 -1.07 -3.16
C LEU A 284 1.96 -1.73 -1.95
N ALA A 285 1.75 -1.18 -0.74
CA ALA A 285 2.28 -1.76 0.49
C ALA A 285 1.81 -3.21 0.68
N TYR A 286 0.52 -3.45 0.45
CA TYR A 286 -0.08 -4.78 0.53
C TYR A 286 0.50 -5.74 -0.53
N ALA A 287 0.63 -5.30 -1.79
CA ALA A 287 1.27 -6.10 -2.84
C ALA A 287 2.71 -6.49 -2.47
N LEU A 288 3.51 -5.53 -2.00
CA LEU A 288 4.89 -5.74 -1.58
C LEU A 288 4.98 -6.70 -0.39
N GLU A 289 4.05 -6.61 0.56
CA GLU A 289 3.97 -7.57 1.67
C GLU A 289 3.75 -9.00 1.17
N LYS A 290 2.84 -9.19 0.21
CA LYS A 290 2.57 -10.52 -0.39
C LYS A 290 3.74 -11.06 -1.19
N LEU A 291 4.52 -10.17 -1.82
CA LEU A 291 5.77 -10.52 -2.49
C LEU A 291 6.94 -10.78 -1.51
N GLY A 292 6.75 -10.48 -0.23
CA GLY A 292 7.79 -10.64 0.80
C GLY A 292 8.81 -9.50 0.85
N ASP A 293 8.61 -8.42 0.08
CA ASP A 293 9.38 -7.17 0.21
C ASP A 293 8.86 -6.36 1.40
N LEU A 294 9.12 -6.87 2.60
CA LEU A 294 8.64 -6.27 3.85
C LEU A 294 9.25 -4.89 4.11
N ASP A 295 10.50 -4.66 3.69
CA ASP A 295 11.14 -3.35 3.82
C ASP A 295 10.45 -2.32 2.89
N GLY A 296 10.12 -2.70 1.66
CA GLY A 296 9.32 -1.90 0.73
C GLY A 296 7.91 -1.60 1.26
N ALA A 297 7.22 -2.62 1.77
CA ALA A 297 5.88 -2.46 2.36
C ALA A 297 5.87 -1.49 3.55
N LEU A 298 6.86 -1.59 4.45
CA LEU A 298 6.99 -0.66 5.59
C LEU A 298 7.17 0.80 5.14
N LYS A 299 7.94 1.03 4.08
CA LYS A 299 8.12 2.38 3.53
C LYS A 299 6.79 2.95 3.06
N GLN A 300 5.97 2.16 2.37
CA GLN A 300 4.69 2.60 1.84
C GLN A 300 3.64 2.81 2.95
N TYR A 301 3.52 1.90 3.91
CA TYR A 301 2.61 2.09 5.06
C TYR A 301 2.98 3.31 5.92
N ARG A 302 4.28 3.62 6.01
CA ARG A 302 4.74 4.84 6.67
C ARG A 302 4.24 6.09 5.94
N ILE A 303 4.34 6.11 4.62
CA ILE A 303 3.80 7.22 3.79
C ILE A 303 2.30 7.37 4.06
N CYS A 304 1.52 6.28 4.04
CA CYS A 304 0.09 6.34 4.36
C CYS A 304 -0.19 6.93 5.75
N THR A 305 0.59 6.55 6.77
CA THR A 305 0.45 7.08 8.14
C THR A 305 0.80 8.56 8.23
N GLU A 306 1.73 9.05 7.40
CA GLU A 306 2.10 10.46 7.32
C GLU A 306 1.04 11.30 6.59
N MET A 307 0.39 10.72 5.57
CA MET A 307 -0.66 11.38 4.77
C MET A 307 -2.02 11.39 5.46
N ASP A 308 -2.40 10.29 6.12
CA ASP A 308 -3.60 10.19 6.94
C ASP A 308 -3.27 9.63 8.34
N PRO A 309 -2.92 10.51 9.30
CA PRO A 309 -2.60 10.10 10.66
C PRO A 309 -3.82 9.64 11.48
N HIS A 310 -5.05 9.85 10.99
CA HIS A 310 -6.27 9.53 11.72
C HIS A 310 -6.76 8.11 11.45
N ASP A 311 -6.44 7.55 10.27
CA ASP A 311 -6.68 6.14 9.99
C ASP A 311 -5.65 5.26 10.72
N THR A 312 -6.10 4.59 11.77
CA THR A 312 -5.24 3.70 12.57
C THR A 312 -4.89 2.40 11.83
N SER A 313 -5.59 2.04 10.76
CA SER A 313 -5.35 0.80 10.01
C SER A 313 -3.95 0.75 9.42
N TYR A 314 -3.42 1.87 8.91
CA TYR A 314 -2.05 1.92 8.36
C TYR A 314 -0.98 1.66 9.42
N ARG A 315 -1.20 2.16 10.65
CA ARG A 315 -0.30 1.89 11.77
C ARG A 315 -0.36 0.42 12.17
N ASP A 316 -1.56 -0.18 12.18
CA ASP A 316 -1.72 -1.59 12.51
C ASP A 316 -1.04 -2.49 11.47
N HIS A 317 -1.22 -2.21 10.18
CA HIS A 317 -0.51 -2.89 9.09
C HIS A 317 1.01 -2.69 9.18
N TYR A 318 1.48 -1.47 9.46
CA TYR A 318 2.91 -1.20 9.65
C TYR A 318 3.51 -2.07 10.77
N VAL A 319 2.83 -2.18 11.91
CA VAL A 319 3.29 -3.01 13.04
C VAL A 319 3.26 -4.50 12.69
N GLU A 320 2.25 -4.96 11.96
CA GLU A 320 2.16 -6.35 11.48
C GLU A 320 3.35 -6.70 10.58
N VAL A 321 3.63 -5.89 9.56
CA VAL A 321 4.76 -6.09 8.63
C VAL A 321 6.09 -6.02 9.39
N LEU A 322 6.22 -5.11 10.35
CA LEU A 322 7.42 -4.99 11.17
C LEU A 322 7.67 -6.27 11.98
N GLY A 323 6.62 -6.86 12.55
CA GLY A 323 6.67 -8.16 13.23
C GLY A 323 7.16 -9.27 12.30
N LYS A 324 6.61 -9.37 11.08
CA LYS A 324 7.03 -10.35 10.07
C LYS A 324 8.52 -10.17 9.70
N LEU A 325 8.98 -8.93 9.56
CA LEU A 325 10.37 -8.62 9.22
C LEU A 325 11.34 -9.06 10.32
N TYR A 326 11.01 -8.82 11.59
CA TYR A 326 11.86 -9.26 12.70
C TYR A 326 11.87 -10.77 12.88
N ALA A 327 10.73 -11.44 12.69
CA ALA A 327 10.66 -12.90 12.71
C ALA A 327 11.56 -13.51 11.62
N ALA A 328 11.47 -13.03 10.38
CA ALA A 328 12.30 -13.48 9.27
C ALA A 328 13.81 -13.22 9.49
N LYS A 329 14.17 -12.16 10.22
CA LYS A 329 15.56 -11.87 10.60
C LYS A 329 16.08 -12.77 11.72
N ALA A 330 15.22 -13.19 12.65
CA ALA A 330 15.58 -14.11 13.72
C ALA A 330 15.84 -15.52 13.19
N GLU A 331 15.03 -16.00 12.26
CA GLU A 331 15.19 -17.32 11.63
C GLU A 331 16.51 -17.47 10.87
N LYS A 332 17.01 -16.39 10.25
CA LYS A 332 18.28 -16.41 9.50
C LYS A 332 19.55 -16.43 10.38
N LYS A 333 19.42 -16.27 11.70
CA LYS A 333 20.55 -16.29 12.64
C LYS A 333 20.84 -17.67 13.22
N HIS A 334 20.01 -18.67 12.91
CA HIS A 334 20.17 -20.07 13.27
C HIS A 334 20.64 -20.90 12.08
#